data_AF-A0AA40CQQ3-F1
#
_entry.id   AF-A0AA40CQQ3-F1
#
_cell.length_a   1.000
_cell.length_b   1.000
_cell.length_c   1.000
_cell.angle_alpha   90.00
_cell.angle_beta   90.00
_cell.angle_gamma   90.00
#
_symmetry.space_group_name_H-M   'P 1'
#
loop_
_entity.id
_entity.type
_entity.pdbx_description
1 polymer ?
#
loop_
_entity_poly.entity_id
_entity_poly.type
_entity_poly.pdbx_seq_one_letter_code
_entity_poly.pdbx_strand_id
1 'polypeptide(L)'
;MEDKVQAKGGVSSARVLKQKIKVSRACEGQRAKVDESGDAARDESAGLKVRVLLKLVARSANAGVAPKAQVDVRSNNLNSIPHYPDTHPSANMAAREARFNQQVLVDTTPLPDHIPKVKEIGASSAPLLSASFFIGARCKPYNDDYMMCKTEAHGTGELDCMKEGRKVTRCATSVLDDINKHCLNEFRYHWQCLEDNNQQLWQCRKPERSLNKCVFDNLKLEKTIPDTPKGETPVHLRKKQIYGHSASLM
;
A
#
# COMPACT_ATOMS: atom_id res chain seq x y z
N MET A 1 -86.94 -2.00 15.80
CA MET A 1 -85.99 -0.91 16.04
C MET A 1 -84.60 -1.53 16.19
N GLU A 2 -83.78 -1.64 15.13
CA GLU A 2 -83.04 -0.57 14.40
C GLU A 2 -81.79 -0.12 15.19
N ASP A 3 -80.58 0.05 14.64
CA ASP A 3 -80.01 -0.07 13.28
C ASP A 3 -78.45 0.02 13.38
N LYS A 4 -77.52 -0.23 12.41
CA LYS A 4 -77.48 -0.83 11.04
C LYS A 4 -75.99 -1.15 10.66
N VAL A 5 -75.71 -1.46 9.39
CA VAL A 5 -74.40 -1.36 8.66
C VAL A 5 -73.29 -2.44 8.84
N GLN A 6 -73.36 -3.49 8.00
CA GLN A 6 -72.43 -3.78 6.87
C GLN A 6 -70.89 -3.99 7.03
N ALA A 7 -70.40 -5.08 6.36
CA ALA A 7 -69.26 -5.15 5.41
C ALA A 7 -67.97 -5.95 5.75
N LYS A 8 -67.75 -7.02 4.94
CA LYS A 8 -66.46 -7.63 4.48
C LYS A 8 -65.57 -8.30 5.56
N GLY A 9 -65.02 -9.50 5.36
CA GLY A 9 -64.94 -10.39 4.19
C GLY A 9 -63.57 -10.31 3.51
N GLY A 10 -62.69 -11.27 3.78
CA GLY A 10 -61.28 -11.23 3.34
C GLY A 10 -60.81 -12.47 2.57
N VAL A 11 -59.95 -12.24 1.57
CA VAL A 11 -59.04 -13.24 0.96
C VAL A 11 -57.77 -12.51 0.49
N SER A 12 -56.64 -12.63 1.22
CA SER A 12 -55.36 -12.08 0.76
C SER A 12 -54.12 -12.76 1.37
N SER A 13 -54.01 -14.08 1.20
CA SER A 13 -52.78 -14.84 1.58
C SER A 13 -52.17 -15.62 0.41
N ALA A 14 -53.00 -16.11 -0.53
CA ALA A 14 -52.55 -16.97 -1.64
C ALA A 14 -51.79 -16.28 -2.80
N ARG A 15 -51.73 -14.93 -2.87
CA ARG A 15 -51.03 -14.22 -3.97
C ARG A 15 -49.53 -13.99 -3.70
N VAL A 16 -49.14 -13.65 -2.47
CA VAL A 16 -47.76 -13.25 -2.14
C VAL A 16 -46.77 -14.40 -2.32
N LEU A 17 -47.17 -15.64 -2.03
CA LEU A 17 -46.28 -16.80 -2.04
C LEU A 17 -45.85 -17.23 -3.46
N LYS A 18 -46.68 -17.00 -4.49
CA LYS A 18 -46.39 -17.42 -5.88
C LYS A 18 -45.32 -16.57 -6.57
N GLN A 19 -44.96 -15.41 -6.02
CA GLN A 19 -44.07 -14.46 -6.68
C GLN A 19 -42.58 -14.67 -6.30
N LYS A 20 -42.28 -15.34 -5.19
CA LYS A 20 -40.89 -15.60 -4.73
C LYS A 20 -40.19 -16.80 -5.40
N ILE A 21 -40.93 -17.70 -6.06
CA ILE A 21 -40.36 -18.93 -6.67
C ILE A 21 -39.82 -18.69 -8.09
N LYS A 22 -40.26 -17.64 -8.80
CA LYS A 22 -39.94 -17.44 -10.23
C LYS A 22 -38.56 -16.81 -10.50
N VAL A 23 -37.90 -16.22 -9.50
CA VAL A 23 -36.61 -15.51 -9.67
C VAL A 23 -35.42 -16.47 -9.61
N SER A 24 -35.48 -17.52 -8.78
CA SER A 24 -34.35 -18.40 -8.47
C SER A 24 -33.93 -19.39 -9.58
N ARG A 25 -34.58 -19.38 -10.75
CA ARG A 25 -34.30 -20.31 -11.87
C ARG A 25 -33.65 -19.65 -13.10
N ALA A 26 -33.18 -18.41 -12.98
CA ALA A 26 -32.63 -17.64 -14.11
C ALA A 26 -31.10 -17.63 -14.22
N CYS A 27 -30.34 -18.04 -13.18
CA CYS A 27 -28.89 -17.81 -13.10
C CYS A 27 -28.00 -19.07 -13.34
N GLU A 28 -28.58 -20.25 -13.56
CA GLU A 28 -27.85 -21.53 -13.70
C GLU A 28 -27.70 -22.03 -15.14
N GLY A 29 -27.80 -21.14 -16.13
CA GLY A 29 -27.94 -21.51 -17.56
C GLY A 29 -26.83 -21.09 -18.53
N GLN A 30 -25.78 -20.39 -18.10
CA GLN A 30 -24.78 -19.79 -19.02
C GLN A 30 -23.32 -20.04 -18.59
N ARG A 31 -22.80 -21.24 -18.87
CA ARG A 31 -21.35 -21.52 -18.78
C ARG A 31 -20.89 -22.69 -19.69
N ALA A 32 -21.06 -22.55 -21.01
CA ALA A 32 -20.42 -23.42 -22.01
C ALA A 32 -20.37 -22.79 -23.41
N LYS A 33 -19.21 -22.88 -24.09
CA LYS A 33 -18.93 -22.41 -25.47
C LYS A 33 -19.00 -20.86 -25.60
N VAL A 34 -18.23 -20.19 -26.46
CA VAL A 34 -17.96 -20.43 -27.89
C VAL A 34 -16.48 -20.17 -28.24
N ASP A 35 -15.94 -20.99 -29.15
CA ASP A 35 -14.61 -20.85 -29.77
C ASP A 35 -14.68 -20.09 -31.12
N GLU A 36 -13.54 -19.92 -31.80
CA GLU A 36 -13.33 -19.15 -33.03
C GLU A 36 -14.46 -19.13 -34.09
N SER A 37 -14.78 -17.94 -34.62
CA SER A 37 -15.03 -17.70 -36.06
C SER A 37 -15.03 -16.18 -36.33
N GLY A 38 -14.76 -15.76 -37.58
CA GLY A 38 -14.53 -14.36 -37.96
C GLY A 38 -15.48 -13.79 -39.03
N ASP A 39 -15.00 -12.70 -39.62
CA ASP A 39 -15.50 -11.98 -40.80
C ASP A 39 -16.78 -11.12 -40.73
N ALA A 40 -16.51 -9.80 -40.67
CA ALA A 40 -16.96 -8.80 -41.64
C ALA A 40 -18.47 -8.51 -41.84
N ALA A 41 -18.93 -7.45 -41.17
CA ALA A 41 -19.92 -6.52 -41.72
C ALA A 41 -19.39 -5.07 -41.61
N ARG A 42 -19.68 -4.22 -42.60
CA ARG A 42 -19.22 -2.81 -42.65
C ARG A 42 -20.33 -1.86 -42.20
N ASP A 43 -19.98 -0.80 -41.48
CA ASP A 43 -20.75 0.45 -41.41
C ASP A 43 -19.84 1.63 -41.78
N GLU A 44 -20.38 2.61 -42.50
CA GLU A 44 -19.61 3.60 -43.27
C GLU A 44 -19.52 4.98 -42.57
N SER A 45 -20.12 5.11 -41.38
CA SER A 45 -20.38 6.38 -40.70
C SER A 45 -19.17 7.03 -39.99
N ALA A 46 -18.11 6.27 -39.69
CA ALA A 46 -17.02 6.71 -38.81
C ALA A 46 -15.92 7.57 -39.49
N GLY A 47 -15.77 7.49 -40.82
CA GLY A 47 -14.56 7.92 -41.53
C GLY A 47 -14.20 9.40 -41.45
N LEU A 48 -15.17 10.29 -41.23
CA LEU A 48 -14.95 11.74 -41.32
C LEU A 48 -14.30 12.34 -40.05
N LYS A 49 -14.61 11.81 -38.86
CA LYS A 49 -14.15 12.37 -37.58
C LYS A 49 -12.66 12.07 -37.30
N VAL A 50 -12.22 10.83 -37.58
CA VAL A 50 -10.81 10.42 -37.43
C VAL A 50 -9.87 11.25 -38.30
N ARG A 51 -10.31 11.60 -39.52
CA ARG A 51 -9.52 12.35 -40.51
C ARG A 51 -9.29 13.82 -40.14
N VAL A 52 -10.12 14.40 -39.27
CA VAL A 52 -9.92 15.74 -38.69
C VAL A 52 -8.92 15.68 -37.54
N LEU A 53 -9.06 14.71 -36.63
CA LEU A 53 -8.20 14.56 -35.46
C LEU A 53 -6.73 14.32 -35.86
N LEU A 54 -6.50 13.46 -36.86
CA LEU A 54 -5.15 13.15 -37.34
C LEU A 54 -4.45 14.36 -37.99
N LYS A 55 -5.21 15.28 -38.61
CA LYS A 55 -4.68 16.53 -39.18
C LYS A 55 -4.31 17.59 -38.14
N LEU A 56 -4.88 17.51 -36.94
CA LEU A 56 -4.49 18.38 -35.81
C LEU A 56 -3.16 17.94 -35.20
N VAL A 57 -2.99 16.63 -34.93
CA VAL A 57 -1.73 16.07 -34.40
C VAL A 57 -0.55 16.37 -35.34
N ALA A 58 -0.76 16.23 -36.65
CA ALA A 58 0.29 16.48 -37.66
C ALA A 58 0.78 17.93 -37.76
N ARG A 59 0.14 18.92 -37.11
CA ARG A 59 0.53 20.35 -37.15
C ARG A 59 1.40 20.82 -35.99
N SER A 60 1.59 20.02 -34.95
CA SER A 60 2.41 20.38 -33.77
C SER A 60 3.86 19.88 -33.82
N ALA A 61 4.29 19.32 -34.96
CA ALA A 61 5.56 18.58 -35.09
C ALA A 61 6.72 19.36 -35.72
N ASN A 62 6.56 20.67 -35.98
CA ASN A 62 7.61 21.50 -36.61
C ASN A 62 7.68 22.91 -35.96
N ALA A 63 8.44 23.03 -34.88
CA ALA A 63 8.88 24.30 -34.32
C ALA A 63 10.21 24.13 -33.56
N GLY A 64 11.24 24.88 -33.94
CA GLY A 64 12.43 25.13 -33.11
C GLY A 64 13.44 23.98 -32.96
N VAL A 65 14.30 23.77 -33.97
CA VAL A 65 15.64 23.21 -33.69
C VAL A 65 16.47 24.32 -33.06
N ALA A 66 16.82 24.16 -31.78
CA ALA A 66 17.73 25.04 -31.05
C ALA A 66 19.09 24.34 -30.82
N PRO A 67 20.21 25.07 -30.73
CA PRO A 67 21.54 24.48 -30.76
C PRO A 67 21.88 23.70 -29.48
N LYS A 68 22.75 22.69 -29.63
CA LYS A 68 23.37 21.99 -28.50
C LYS A 68 24.23 22.97 -27.70
N ALA A 69 23.85 23.26 -26.47
CA ALA A 69 24.77 23.87 -25.51
C ALA A 69 25.88 22.86 -25.20
N GLN A 70 27.14 23.23 -25.45
CA GLN A 70 28.27 22.51 -24.89
C GLN A 70 28.27 22.75 -23.37
N VAL A 71 28.30 21.66 -22.59
CA VAL A 71 28.66 21.76 -21.18
C VAL A 71 30.16 21.95 -21.13
N ASP A 72 30.60 23.18 -20.92
CA ASP A 72 32.00 23.48 -20.65
C ASP A 72 32.45 22.74 -19.39
N VAL A 73 33.28 21.70 -19.57
CA VAL A 73 33.99 21.04 -18.47
C VAL A 73 35.12 21.96 -18.02
N ARG A 74 34.75 23.04 -17.30
CA ARG A 74 35.71 23.86 -16.57
C ARG A 74 36.32 22.99 -15.47
N SER A 75 37.61 22.71 -15.60
CA SER A 75 38.43 21.98 -14.62
C SER A 75 38.56 22.77 -13.31
N ASN A 76 37.51 22.77 -12.49
CA ASN A 76 37.58 23.22 -11.11
C ASN A 76 38.38 22.20 -10.31
N ASN A 77 39.62 22.56 -10.01
CA ASN A 77 40.58 21.77 -9.23
C ASN A 77 39.99 21.41 -7.85
N LEU A 78 39.59 20.15 -7.68
CA LEU A 78 38.99 19.63 -6.45
C LEU A 78 40.00 18.96 -5.49
N ASN A 79 41.30 19.23 -5.64
CA ASN A 79 42.34 18.82 -4.68
C ASN A 79 42.29 19.68 -3.38
N SER A 80 41.13 19.75 -2.74
CA SER A 80 40.88 20.47 -1.47
C SER A 80 39.65 19.94 -0.71
N ILE A 81 39.45 18.62 -0.71
CA ILE A 81 38.59 17.96 0.29
C ILE A 81 39.53 17.26 1.28
N PRO A 82 39.46 17.56 2.59
CA PRO A 82 40.30 16.88 3.57
C PRO A 82 39.85 15.42 3.71
N HIS A 83 40.70 14.49 3.26
CA HIS A 83 40.53 13.08 3.59
C HIS A 83 40.66 12.90 5.10
N TYR A 84 39.54 12.57 5.77
CA TYR A 84 39.59 11.99 7.09
C TYR A 84 40.11 10.54 6.97
N PRO A 85 41.09 10.12 7.78
CA PRO A 85 41.62 8.76 7.69
C PRO A 85 40.70 7.77 8.43
N ASP A 86 39.95 6.95 7.67
CA ASP A 86 39.10 5.86 8.19
C ASP A 86 39.94 4.69 8.78
N THR A 87 40.68 4.98 9.84
CA THR A 87 41.61 4.06 10.51
C THR A 87 40.93 3.21 11.59
N HIS A 88 39.77 2.64 11.25
CA HIS A 88 39.07 1.66 12.08
C HIS A 88 38.67 0.42 11.25
N PRO A 89 39.49 -0.65 11.22
CA PRO A 89 39.14 -1.93 10.61
C PRO A 89 38.17 -2.74 11.50
N SER A 90 37.03 -2.15 11.86
CA SER A 90 35.89 -2.89 12.42
C SER A 90 35.16 -3.58 11.28
N ALA A 91 35.62 -4.78 10.94
CA ALA A 91 35.16 -5.56 9.79
C ALA A 91 33.75 -6.17 10.00
N ASN A 92 32.74 -5.31 10.18
CA ASN A 92 31.34 -5.70 10.10
C ASN A 92 31.04 -6.23 8.68
N MET A 93 31.02 -7.55 8.51
CA MET A 93 30.78 -8.22 7.22
C MET A 93 29.44 -7.86 6.56
N ALA A 94 28.51 -7.28 7.33
CA ALA A 94 27.24 -6.72 6.85
C ALA A 94 27.37 -5.39 6.09
N ALA A 95 28.48 -4.66 6.25
CA ALA A 95 28.69 -3.32 5.67
C ALA A 95 29.51 -3.32 4.36
N ARG A 96 29.76 -4.50 3.77
CA ARG A 96 30.52 -4.63 2.51
C ARG A 96 29.70 -4.17 1.31
N GLU A 97 30.33 -3.44 0.39
CA GLU A 97 29.73 -3.04 -0.88
C GLU A 97 29.30 -4.27 -1.71
N ALA A 98 28.10 -4.21 -2.31
CA ALA A 98 27.53 -5.29 -3.10
C ALA A 98 28.23 -5.44 -4.46
N ARG A 99 29.25 -6.31 -4.52
CA ARG A 99 29.81 -6.77 -5.80
C ARG A 99 28.82 -7.72 -6.47
N PHE A 100 28.11 -7.21 -7.48
CA PHE A 100 27.04 -7.91 -8.18
C PHE A 100 27.55 -9.05 -9.07
N ASN A 101 27.76 -10.21 -8.47
CA ASN A 101 27.84 -11.47 -9.20
C ASN A 101 26.44 -11.77 -9.78
N GLN A 102 26.32 -11.93 -11.10
CA GLN A 102 25.03 -11.93 -11.82
C GLN A 102 24.19 -13.22 -11.66
N GLN A 103 24.49 -14.06 -10.66
CA GLN A 103 23.80 -15.33 -10.42
C GLN A 103 23.04 -15.27 -9.08
N VAL A 104 21.72 -15.48 -9.15
CA VAL A 104 20.86 -15.56 -7.96
C VAL A 104 20.99 -16.95 -7.35
N LEU A 105 21.84 -17.09 -6.34
CA LEU A 105 21.93 -18.31 -5.55
C LEU A 105 20.76 -18.37 -4.56
N VAL A 106 19.92 -19.40 -4.67
CA VAL A 106 18.80 -19.67 -3.75
C VAL A 106 19.09 -20.96 -3.00
N ASP A 107 19.13 -20.89 -1.68
CA ASP A 107 19.15 -22.08 -0.82
C ASP A 107 17.73 -22.66 -0.73
N THR A 108 17.64 -23.99 -0.76
CA THR A 108 16.38 -24.75 -0.69
C THR A 108 16.28 -25.62 0.57
N THR A 109 17.24 -25.51 1.48
CA THR A 109 17.24 -26.25 2.75
C THR A 109 16.03 -25.85 3.62
N PRO A 110 15.25 -26.83 4.14
CA PRO A 110 14.13 -26.54 5.02
C PRO A 110 14.61 -26.21 6.44
N LEU A 111 13.87 -25.34 7.12
CA LEU A 111 14.09 -25.02 8.53
C LEU A 111 13.94 -26.28 9.41
N PRO A 112 14.87 -26.56 10.35
CA PRO A 112 14.82 -27.76 11.21
C PRO A 112 13.52 -27.90 12.01
N ASP A 113 12.99 -29.12 12.12
CA ASP A 113 11.67 -29.39 12.70
C ASP A 113 11.49 -29.02 14.18
N HIS A 114 12.59 -28.84 14.93
CA HIS A 114 12.54 -28.35 16.31
C HIS A 114 12.16 -26.86 16.41
N ILE A 115 12.16 -26.11 15.29
CA ILE A 115 11.79 -24.69 15.25
C ILE A 115 10.35 -24.54 14.73
N PRO A 116 9.40 -24.07 15.56
CA PRO A 116 8.01 -23.92 15.13
C PRO A 116 7.85 -22.91 13.99
N LYS A 117 7.32 -23.38 12.85
CA LYS A 117 7.03 -22.60 11.64
C LYS A 117 6.03 -21.47 11.93
N VAL A 118 6.16 -20.34 11.22
CA VAL A 118 5.30 -19.15 11.36
C VAL A 118 4.78 -18.68 10.00
N LYS A 119 3.65 -17.97 10.00
CA LYS A 119 3.11 -17.27 8.82
C LYS A 119 3.87 -15.95 8.70
N GLU A 120 4.66 -15.82 7.64
CA GLU A 120 5.43 -14.61 7.37
C GLU A 120 4.56 -13.43 6.89
N ILE A 121 5.11 -12.22 7.01
CA ILE A 121 4.43 -10.97 6.62
C ILE A 121 4.49 -10.83 5.10
N GLY A 122 3.47 -11.33 4.41
CA GLY A 122 3.31 -11.21 2.95
C GLY A 122 2.90 -9.81 2.45
N ALA A 123 3.49 -8.75 3.01
CA ALA A 123 3.21 -7.36 2.63
C ALA A 123 4.43 -6.70 1.98
N SER A 124 4.22 -5.91 0.92
CA SER A 124 5.26 -5.11 0.28
C SER A 124 5.63 -3.86 1.10
N SER A 125 6.67 -3.14 0.67
CA SER A 125 7.23 -1.99 1.39
C SER A 125 6.23 -0.87 1.66
N ALA A 126 5.44 -0.43 0.66
CA ALA A 126 4.45 0.64 0.85
C ALA A 126 3.33 0.31 1.87
N PRO A 127 2.62 -0.85 1.83
CA PRO A 127 1.65 -1.18 2.87
C PRO A 127 2.29 -1.40 4.24
N LEU A 128 3.51 -1.93 4.32
CA LEU A 128 4.22 -2.08 5.60
C LEU A 128 4.63 -0.72 6.18
N LEU A 129 5.11 0.21 5.35
CA LEU A 129 5.40 1.60 5.74
C LEU A 129 4.13 2.36 6.14
N SER A 130 3.01 2.14 5.42
CA SER A 130 1.69 2.68 5.74
C SER A 130 1.20 2.21 7.12
N ALA A 131 1.40 0.93 7.46
CA ALA A 131 1.01 0.34 8.74
C ALA A 131 2.01 0.56 9.89
N SER A 132 3.25 0.98 9.59
CA SER A 132 4.40 0.99 10.51
C SER A 132 4.12 1.60 11.90
N PHE A 133 3.42 2.74 11.95
CA PHE A 133 3.10 3.42 13.22
C PHE A 133 2.06 2.66 14.06
N PHE A 134 1.10 1.97 13.42
CA PHE A 134 0.09 1.16 14.12
C PHE A 134 0.69 -0.17 14.62
N ILE A 135 1.61 -0.75 13.83
CA ILE A 135 2.44 -1.88 14.27
C ILE A 135 3.31 -1.45 15.46
N GLY A 136 3.95 -0.28 15.40
CA GLY A 136 4.67 0.31 16.53
C GLY A 136 3.80 0.46 17.77
N ALA A 137 2.62 1.09 17.66
CA ALA A 137 1.71 1.33 18.77
C ALA A 137 1.23 0.05 19.47
N ARG A 138 0.89 -1.01 18.71
CA ARG A 138 0.38 -2.28 19.28
C ARG A 138 1.49 -3.25 19.70
N CYS A 139 2.61 -3.27 18.98
CA CYS A 139 3.65 -4.29 19.12
C CYS A 139 4.91 -3.81 19.83
N LYS A 140 4.97 -2.54 20.29
CA LYS A 140 6.12 -1.98 21.02
C LYS A 140 6.78 -2.93 22.03
N PRO A 141 6.08 -3.53 23.03
CA PRO A 141 6.73 -4.40 24.00
C PRO A 141 7.42 -5.61 23.35
N TYR A 142 6.81 -6.24 22.34
CA TYR A 142 7.42 -7.39 21.66
C TYR A 142 8.64 -6.99 20.81
N ASN A 143 8.62 -5.78 20.24
CA ASN A 143 9.74 -5.23 19.47
C ASN A 143 10.90 -4.86 20.41
N ASP A 144 10.59 -4.24 21.55
CA ASP A 144 11.56 -3.89 22.59
C ASP A 144 12.19 -5.17 23.19
N ASP A 145 11.38 -6.17 23.59
CA ASP A 145 11.81 -7.51 24.04
C ASP A 145 12.84 -8.13 23.07
N TYR A 146 12.51 -8.12 21.77
CA TYR A 146 13.34 -8.75 20.74
C TYR A 146 14.68 -8.02 20.55
N MET A 147 14.67 -6.69 20.57
CA MET A 147 15.89 -5.90 20.49
C MET A 147 16.76 -6.04 21.75
N MET A 148 16.14 -6.08 22.94
CA MET A 148 16.83 -6.32 24.22
C MET A 148 17.52 -7.68 24.24
N CYS A 149 16.79 -8.75 23.90
CA CYS A 149 17.35 -10.08 23.72
C CYS A 149 18.55 -10.07 22.76
N LYS A 150 18.43 -9.39 21.61
CA LYS A 150 19.53 -9.32 20.64
C LYS A 150 20.76 -8.56 21.15
N THR A 151 20.58 -7.55 22.00
CA THR A 151 21.71 -6.85 22.65
C THR A 151 22.37 -7.68 23.76
N GLU A 152 21.61 -8.48 24.50
CA GLU A 152 22.11 -9.35 25.58
C GLU A 152 22.79 -10.62 25.05
N ALA A 153 22.37 -11.13 23.90
CA ALA A 153 22.92 -12.35 23.30
C ALA A 153 24.32 -12.19 22.67
N HIS A 154 24.97 -11.02 22.76
CA HIS A 154 26.39 -10.77 22.42
C HIS A 154 26.94 -11.37 21.10
N GLY A 155 26.08 -11.61 20.10
CA GLY A 155 26.45 -12.19 18.80
C GLY A 155 25.72 -13.51 18.41
N THR A 156 24.94 -14.12 19.31
CA THR A 156 24.12 -15.32 19.01
C THR A 156 22.62 -15.03 18.88
N GLY A 157 22.21 -13.76 18.93
CA GLY A 157 20.80 -13.33 18.96
C GLY A 157 19.94 -13.80 17.78
N GLU A 158 20.55 -14.03 16.61
CA GLU A 158 19.94 -14.66 15.42
C GLU A 158 19.37 -16.07 15.70
N LEU A 159 19.92 -16.80 16.67
CA LEU A 159 19.45 -18.13 17.07
C LEU A 159 18.61 -18.07 18.34
N ASP A 160 19.09 -17.37 19.37
CA ASP A 160 18.48 -17.37 20.70
C ASP A 160 17.14 -16.61 20.72
N CYS A 161 17.07 -15.46 20.05
CA CYS A 161 15.89 -14.59 20.06
C CYS A 161 14.80 -15.02 19.05
N MET A 162 14.92 -16.20 18.46
CA MET A 162 13.96 -16.74 17.48
C MET A 162 12.55 -16.93 18.07
N LYS A 163 12.42 -17.12 19.39
CA LYS A 163 11.11 -17.18 20.07
C LYS A 163 10.44 -15.81 20.14
N GLU A 164 11.21 -14.76 20.33
CA GLU A 164 10.78 -13.37 20.44
C GLU A 164 10.45 -12.78 19.05
N GLY A 165 11.27 -13.07 18.03
CA GLY A 165 10.97 -12.72 16.63
C GLY A 165 9.64 -13.33 16.14
N ARG A 166 9.30 -14.55 16.59
CA ARG A 166 7.98 -15.15 16.35
C ARG A 166 6.82 -14.41 17.03
N LYS A 167 7.04 -13.73 18.17
CA LYS A 167 6.02 -12.83 18.79
C LYS A 167 5.79 -11.60 17.91
N VAL A 168 6.87 -10.93 17.51
CA VAL A 168 6.87 -9.72 16.66
C VAL A 168 6.10 -9.98 15.37
N THR A 169 6.47 -11.04 14.63
CA THR A 169 5.87 -11.40 13.34
C THR A 169 4.36 -11.68 13.46
N ARG A 170 3.94 -12.35 14.54
CA ARG A 170 2.52 -12.61 14.83
C ARG A 170 1.75 -11.34 15.20
N CYS A 171 2.36 -10.40 15.93
CA CYS A 171 1.74 -9.13 16.28
C CYS A 171 1.59 -8.21 15.06
N ALA A 172 2.62 -8.08 14.22
CA ALA A 172 2.53 -7.32 12.98
C ALA A 172 1.48 -7.91 12.02
N THR A 173 1.40 -9.24 11.94
CA THR A 173 0.38 -9.94 11.16
C THR A 173 -1.04 -9.63 11.65
N SER A 174 -1.29 -9.62 12.97
CA SER A 174 -2.64 -9.31 13.49
C SER A 174 -3.04 -7.85 13.25
N VAL A 175 -2.10 -6.90 13.32
CA VAL A 175 -2.36 -5.49 12.94
C VAL A 175 -2.76 -5.39 11.46
N LEU A 176 -2.03 -6.05 10.56
CA LEU A 176 -2.34 -6.05 9.13
C LEU A 176 -3.66 -6.76 8.81
N ASP A 177 -3.91 -7.92 9.42
CA ASP A 177 -5.18 -8.65 9.27
C ASP A 177 -6.37 -7.82 9.81
N ASP A 178 -6.21 -7.06 10.89
CA ASP A 178 -7.27 -6.17 11.41
C ASP A 178 -7.49 -4.93 10.53
N ILE A 179 -6.43 -4.28 10.02
CA ILE A 179 -6.53 -3.18 9.05
C ILE A 179 -7.25 -3.65 7.77
N ASN A 180 -6.94 -4.86 7.27
CA ASN A 180 -7.59 -5.45 6.10
C ASN A 180 -9.07 -5.78 6.31
N LYS A 181 -9.55 -5.97 7.54
CA LYS A 181 -10.98 -6.18 7.86
C LYS A 181 -11.75 -4.86 7.94
N HIS A 182 -11.14 -3.81 8.52
CA HIS A 182 -11.87 -2.60 8.94
C HIS A 182 -11.61 -1.35 8.08
N CYS A 183 -10.41 -1.19 7.50
CA CYS A 183 -9.96 0.06 6.88
C CYS A 183 -9.26 -0.14 5.52
N LEU A 184 -9.63 -1.20 4.80
CA LEU A 184 -8.92 -1.65 3.60
C LEU A 184 -8.92 -0.63 2.45
N ASN A 185 -9.98 0.20 2.32
CA ASN A 185 -10.09 1.18 1.25
C ASN A 185 -9.16 2.38 1.49
N GLU A 186 -9.20 2.92 2.70
CA GLU A 186 -8.37 4.03 3.17
C GLU A 186 -6.90 3.61 3.21
N PHE A 187 -6.62 2.36 3.62
CA PHE A 187 -5.28 1.79 3.65
C PHE A 187 -4.69 1.64 2.25
N ARG A 188 -5.48 1.14 1.28
CA ARG A 188 -5.07 1.06 -0.14
C ARG A 188 -4.81 2.44 -0.73
N TYR A 189 -5.72 3.39 -0.53
CA TYR A 189 -5.56 4.76 -1.01
C TYR A 189 -4.30 5.44 -0.44
N HIS A 190 -3.93 5.14 0.83
CA HIS A 190 -2.69 5.63 1.41
C HIS A 190 -1.44 4.95 0.83
N TRP A 191 -1.35 3.62 0.76
CA TRP A 191 -0.13 2.97 0.27
C TRP A 191 0.07 3.10 -1.25
N GLN A 192 -1.00 3.21 -2.04
CA GLN A 192 -0.90 3.50 -3.48
C GLN A 192 -0.23 4.87 -3.70
N CYS A 193 -0.68 5.89 -2.98
CA CYS A 193 -0.04 7.21 -3.00
C CYS A 193 1.45 7.11 -2.62
N LEU A 194 1.82 6.31 -1.62
CA LEU A 194 3.24 6.16 -1.23
C LEU A 194 4.08 5.56 -2.36
N GLU A 195 3.57 4.55 -3.06
CA GLU A 195 4.31 3.92 -4.17
C GLU A 195 4.55 4.90 -5.34
N ASP A 196 3.54 5.68 -5.72
CA ASP A 196 3.65 6.74 -6.75
C ASP A 196 4.64 7.86 -6.37
N ASN A 197 4.92 8.05 -5.08
CA ASN A 197 5.65 9.20 -4.54
C ASN A 197 7.00 8.84 -3.91
N ASN A 198 7.66 7.78 -4.38
CA ASN A 198 8.95 7.29 -3.85
C ASN A 198 8.91 7.11 -2.31
N GLN A 199 7.78 6.62 -1.82
CA GLN A 199 7.45 6.33 -0.42
C GLN A 199 7.57 7.53 0.55
N GLN A 200 7.52 8.76 0.01
CA GLN A 200 7.59 10.00 0.79
C GLN A 200 6.29 10.32 1.55
N LEU A 201 6.27 10.00 2.85
CA LEU A 201 5.13 10.23 3.77
C LEU A 201 4.55 11.67 3.76
N TRP A 202 5.32 12.70 3.39
CA TRP A 202 4.82 14.08 3.35
C TRP A 202 3.99 14.42 2.11
N GLN A 203 4.06 13.62 1.04
CA GLN A 203 3.16 13.77 -0.11
C GLN A 203 1.75 13.26 0.22
N CYS A 204 1.66 12.14 0.95
CA CYS A 204 0.42 11.39 1.16
C CYS A 204 -0.39 11.78 2.41
N ARG A 205 -0.19 13.00 2.94
CA ARG A 205 -0.90 13.46 4.16
C ARG A 205 -2.42 13.52 4.04
N LYS A 206 -2.99 13.65 2.83
CA LYS A 206 -4.45 13.60 2.61
C LYS A 206 -5.01 12.18 2.87
N PRO A 207 -4.58 11.12 2.16
CA PRO A 207 -5.03 9.76 2.46
C PRO A 207 -4.60 9.25 3.85
N GLU A 208 -3.44 9.69 4.37
CA GLU A 208 -2.99 9.38 5.74
C GLU A 208 -4.04 9.78 6.79
N ARG A 209 -4.68 10.95 6.64
CA ARG A 209 -5.70 11.42 7.59
C ARG A 209 -6.96 10.57 7.58
N SER A 210 -7.42 10.09 6.42
CA SER A 210 -8.54 9.14 6.33
C SER A 210 -8.19 7.79 6.98
N LEU A 211 -6.98 7.27 6.74
CA LEU A 211 -6.51 6.03 7.36
C LEU A 211 -6.39 6.15 8.88
N ASN A 212 -5.72 7.20 9.38
CA ASN A 212 -5.56 7.46 10.80
C ASN A 212 -6.92 7.56 11.51
N LYS A 213 -7.91 8.22 10.89
CA LYS A 213 -9.27 8.28 11.43
C LYS A 213 -9.91 6.89 11.50
N CYS A 214 -9.91 6.13 10.41
CA CYS A 214 -10.54 4.81 10.40
C CYS A 214 -9.92 3.85 11.43
N VAL A 215 -8.59 3.88 11.58
CA VAL A 215 -7.86 3.04 12.53
C VAL A 215 -8.10 3.48 13.98
N PHE A 216 -8.20 4.78 14.26
CA PHE A 216 -8.61 5.27 15.59
C PHE A 216 -10.07 4.93 15.91
N ASP A 217 -10.99 5.08 14.94
CA ASP A 217 -12.41 4.82 15.11
C ASP A 217 -12.71 3.34 15.37
N ASN A 218 -12.03 2.42 14.66
CA ASN A 218 -12.26 0.96 14.78
C ASN A 218 -11.28 0.24 15.73
N LEU A 219 -9.96 0.42 15.55
CA LEU A 219 -8.92 -0.36 16.26
C LEU A 219 -8.41 0.33 17.53
N LYS A 220 -8.76 1.60 17.77
CA LYS A 220 -8.28 2.44 18.89
C LYS A 220 -6.74 2.61 18.94
N LEU A 221 -6.06 2.48 17.80
CA LEU A 221 -4.64 2.77 17.66
C LEU A 221 -4.44 4.19 17.12
N GLU A 222 -3.58 4.97 17.78
CA GLU A 222 -3.21 6.33 17.36
C GLU A 222 -1.78 6.36 16.79
N LYS A 223 -1.56 7.24 15.81
CA LYS A 223 -0.23 7.54 15.27
C LYS A 223 0.45 8.64 16.10
N THR A 224 1.07 8.26 17.20
CA THR A 224 1.94 9.17 17.97
C THR A 224 3.36 9.19 17.39
N ILE A 225 4.07 10.31 17.59
CA ILE A 225 5.51 10.42 17.35
C ILE A 225 6.17 10.68 18.71
N PRO A 226 7.03 9.77 19.21
CA PRO A 226 7.72 9.98 20.48
C PRO A 226 8.61 11.23 20.43
N ASP A 227 8.93 11.76 21.61
CA ASP A 227 9.89 12.86 21.79
C ASP A 227 9.57 14.17 21.04
N THR A 228 8.32 14.35 20.58
CA THR A 228 7.84 15.62 20.03
C THR A 228 7.91 16.72 21.11
N PRO A 229 8.53 17.89 20.86
CA PRO A 229 8.66 18.95 21.85
C PRO A 229 7.32 19.44 22.40
N LYS A 230 7.25 19.62 23.73
CA LYS A 230 6.03 20.06 24.43
C LYS A 230 5.61 21.46 23.96
N GLY A 231 4.52 21.52 23.21
CA GLY A 231 3.97 22.75 22.64
C GLY A 231 4.08 22.86 21.11
N GLU A 232 4.84 21.97 20.46
CA GLU A 232 4.90 21.93 18.99
C GLU A 232 3.81 21.01 18.38
N THR A 233 3.34 21.33 17.17
CA THR A 233 2.39 20.46 16.44
C THR A 233 3.15 19.41 15.62
N PRO A 234 2.89 18.10 15.81
CA PRO A 234 3.52 17.02 15.04
C PRO A 234 3.40 17.25 13.53
N VAL A 235 4.47 16.94 12.78
CA VAL A 235 4.60 17.24 11.35
C VAL A 235 3.43 16.70 10.48
N HIS A 236 2.82 15.58 10.88
CA HIS A 236 1.68 14.96 10.20
C HIS A 236 0.33 15.69 10.46
N LEU A 237 0.21 16.41 11.58
CA LEU A 237 -0.97 17.22 11.94
C LEU A 237 -0.91 18.65 11.38
N ARG A 238 0.28 19.15 11.02
CA ARG A 238 0.46 20.50 10.44
C ARG A 238 -0.47 20.74 9.23
N LYS A 239 -1.14 21.91 9.19
CA LYS A 239 -2.18 22.25 8.19
C LYS A 239 -1.64 22.47 6.77
N LYS A 240 -0.37 22.88 6.65
CA LYS A 240 0.36 23.09 5.39
C LYS A 240 1.66 22.28 5.42
N GLN A 241 2.17 21.89 4.25
CA GLN A 241 3.45 21.18 4.10
C GLN A 241 4.33 21.96 3.12
N ILE A 242 5.63 22.08 3.42
CA ILE A 242 6.58 22.86 2.61
C ILE A 242 7.09 22.04 1.42
N TYR A 243 7.32 20.74 1.64
CA TYR A 243 7.87 19.80 0.65
C TYR A 243 6.80 18.97 -0.08
N GLY A 244 5.51 19.30 0.12
CA GLY A 244 4.40 18.60 -0.49
C GLY A 244 4.12 19.11 -1.91
N HIS A 245 3.84 18.21 -2.87
CA HIS A 245 3.40 18.58 -4.24
C HIS A 245 2.19 19.54 -4.23
N SER A 246 1.34 19.46 -3.21
CA SER A 246 0.35 20.49 -2.86
C SER A 246 0.66 21.11 -1.50
N ALA A 247 0.93 22.42 -1.47
CA ALA A 247 1.24 23.15 -0.23
C ALA A 247 0.06 23.22 0.78
N SER A 248 -1.18 23.01 0.30
CA SER A 248 -2.39 22.92 1.13
C SER A 248 -2.85 21.48 1.30
N LEU A 249 -3.19 21.09 2.53
CA LEU A 249 -3.77 19.78 2.85
C LEU A 249 -5.29 19.82 3.06
N MET A 250 -5.95 20.82 2.45
CA MET A 250 -7.40 20.85 2.18
C MET A 250 -7.61 20.32 0.77
#